data_AF-A0A915M040-F1
#
_entry.id   AF-A0A915M040-F1
#
_cell.length_a   1.000
_cell.length_b   1.000
_cell.length_c   1.000
_cell.angle_alpha   90.00
_cell.angle_beta   90.00
_cell.angle_gamma   90.00
#
_symmetry.space_group_name_H-M   'P 1'
#
loop_
_entity.id
_entity.type
_entity.pdbx_description
1 polymer ?
#
loop_
_entity_poly.entity_id
_entity_poly.type
_entity_poly.pdbx_seq_one_letter_code
_entity_poly.pdbx_strand_id
1 'polypeptide(L)'
;KFSSTAENALPTIVFFHGGNFQTGSANDWPGHVLASRGIVVVNVNYRLGPFGFMSLGDERGNYGLQDQRAALNWVRQHIYGFGGDPNAVTIGASFIDEYF
;
A
#
# COMPACT_ATOMS: atom_id res chain seq x y z
N LYS A 1 -12.55 -23.21 3.31
CA LYS A 1 -13.05 -21.89 3.77
C LYS A 1 -12.36 -21.58 5.09
N PHE A 2 -11.38 -20.69 5.10
CA PHE A 2 -10.74 -20.28 6.35
C PHE A 2 -11.64 -19.24 7.01
N SER A 3 -12.29 -19.62 8.11
CA SER A 3 -13.07 -18.70 8.94
C SER A 3 -12.13 -18.14 10.00
N SER A 4 -11.56 -16.95 9.77
CA SER A 4 -10.75 -16.24 10.75
C SER A 4 -11.68 -15.53 11.74
N THR A 5 -11.71 -15.99 12.99
CA THR A 5 -12.16 -15.19 14.14
C THR A 5 -11.13 -14.09 14.40
N ALA A 6 -11.46 -13.06 15.20
CA ALA A 6 -10.50 -11.99 15.56
C ALA A 6 -9.19 -12.51 16.18
N GLU A 7 -9.21 -13.71 16.79
CA GLU A 7 -8.01 -14.40 17.32
C GLU A 7 -7.10 -15.01 16.23
N ASN A 8 -7.56 -15.13 14.98
CA ASN A 8 -6.86 -15.80 13.88
C ASN A 8 -6.60 -14.88 12.68
N ALA A 9 -6.71 -13.56 12.86
CA ALA A 9 -6.41 -12.60 11.82
C ALA A 9 -4.89 -12.49 11.60
N LEU A 10 -4.45 -12.45 10.34
CA LEU A 10 -3.03 -12.43 9.98
C LEU A 10 -2.48 -11.00 10.00
N PRO A 11 -1.18 -10.80 10.31
CA PRO A 11 -0.54 -9.49 10.17
C PRO A 11 -0.68 -8.99 8.72
N THR A 12 -0.85 -7.67 8.57
CA THR A 12 -1.04 -7.02 7.27
C THR A 12 0.17 -6.15 6.93
N ILE A 13 0.67 -6.27 5.70
CA ILE A 13 1.63 -5.32 5.12
C ILE A 13 0.94 -4.53 4.02
N VAL A 14 1.02 -3.21 4.10
CA VAL A 14 0.65 -2.30 3.01
C VAL A 14 1.94 -1.81 2.36
N PHE A 15 2.10 -2.07 1.07
CA PHE A 15 3.32 -1.77 0.34
C PHE A 15 3.08 -0.68 -0.72
N PHE A 16 3.90 0.37 -0.67
CA PHE A 16 3.94 1.42 -1.69
C PHE A 16 5.20 1.28 -2.54
N HIS A 17 5.04 1.17 -3.85
CA HIS A 17 6.18 1.09 -4.76
C HIS A 17 6.98 2.41 -4.79
N GLY A 18 8.28 2.30 -5.04
CA GLY A 18 9.18 3.43 -5.32
C GLY A 18 8.96 4.03 -6.72
N GLY A 19 10.00 4.62 -7.31
CA GLY A 19 9.93 5.28 -8.63
C GLY A 19 9.86 6.80 -8.58
N ASN A 20 10.37 7.41 -7.50
CA ASN A 20 10.52 8.86 -7.31
C ASN A 20 9.22 9.66 -7.57
N PHE A 21 8.07 9.08 -7.25
CA PHE A 21 6.75 9.65 -7.53
C PHE A 21 6.45 9.90 -9.01
N GLN A 22 7.27 9.39 -9.94
CA GLN A 22 7.11 9.55 -11.39
C GLN A 22 6.71 8.25 -12.09
N THR A 23 7.22 7.13 -11.61
CA THR A 23 7.04 5.80 -12.23
C THR A 23 6.71 4.74 -11.18
N GLY A 24 6.45 3.53 -11.67
CA GLY A 24 6.22 2.34 -10.85
C GLY A 24 4.76 1.92 -10.78
N SER A 25 4.53 0.74 -10.19
CA SER A 25 3.21 0.16 -10.03
C SER A 25 3.15 -0.80 -8.84
N ALA A 26 1.93 -1.11 -8.40
CA ALA A 26 1.66 -2.15 -7.41
C ALA A 26 2.13 -3.55 -7.85
N ASN A 27 2.41 -3.77 -9.14
CA ASN A 27 2.88 -5.06 -9.66
C ASN A 27 4.41 -5.24 -9.53
N ASP A 28 5.14 -4.17 -9.25
CA ASP A 28 6.61 -4.19 -9.27
C ASP A 28 7.18 -4.97 -8.06
N TRP A 29 6.41 -5.07 -6.98
CA TRP A 29 6.85 -5.75 -5.76
C TRP A 29 6.20 -7.14 -5.60
N PRO A 30 6.99 -8.22 -5.43
CA PRO A 30 6.50 -9.60 -5.41
C PRO A 30 5.85 -9.98 -4.07
N GLY A 31 4.69 -9.37 -3.77
CA GLY A 31 3.96 -9.57 -2.50
C GLY A 31 3.52 -11.01 -2.23
N HIS A 32 3.39 -11.83 -3.28
CA HIS A 32 3.01 -13.24 -3.17
C HIS A 32 3.99 -14.07 -2.31
N VAL A 33 5.28 -13.67 -2.24
CA VAL A 33 6.29 -14.36 -1.42
C VAL A 33 5.93 -14.27 0.06
N LEU A 34 5.53 -13.08 0.55
CA LEU A 34 5.09 -12.92 1.93
C LEU A 34 3.69 -13.50 2.16
N ALA A 35 2.80 -13.39 1.16
CA ALA A 35 1.47 -13.99 1.25
C ALA A 35 1.53 -15.51 1.50
N SER A 36 2.48 -16.21 0.86
CA SER A 36 2.71 -17.64 1.08
C SER A 36 3.18 -18.00 2.51
N ARG A 37 3.56 -17.01 3.32
CA ARG A 37 4.03 -17.17 4.70
C ARG A 37 3.01 -16.72 5.76
N GLY A 38 1.74 -16.56 5.36
CA GLY A 38 0.68 -16.19 6.29
C GLY A 38 0.65 -14.70 6.64
N ILE A 39 0.96 -13.84 5.66
CA ILE A 39 0.85 -12.38 5.79
C ILE A 39 -0.20 -11.91 4.77
N VAL A 40 -1.11 -11.03 5.17
CA VAL A 40 -1.97 -10.34 4.19
C VAL A 40 -1.17 -9.20 3.58
N VAL A 41 -1.11 -9.16 2.25
CA VAL A 41 -0.30 -8.19 1.53
C VAL A 41 -1.19 -7.32 0.64
N VAL A 42 -1.07 -6.01 0.78
CA VAL A 42 -1.79 -5.01 0.00
C VAL A 42 -0.79 -4.14 -0.74
N ASN A 43 -0.60 -4.40 -2.03
CA ASN A 43 0.20 -3.53 -2.89
C ASN A 43 -0.69 -2.40 -3.43
N VAL A 44 -0.22 -1.15 -3.31
CA VAL A 44 -1.04 0.02 -3.61
C VAL A 44 -0.47 0.80 -4.79
N ASN A 45 -1.34 1.10 -5.77
CA ASN A 45 -1.09 2.14 -6.76
C ASN A 45 -1.47 3.51 -6.17
N TYR A 46 -0.69 4.53 -6.48
CA TYR A 46 -1.00 5.92 -6.18
C TYR A 46 -0.71 6.78 -7.41
N ARG A 47 -1.35 7.95 -7.54
CA ARG A 47 -1.10 8.83 -8.69
C ARG A 47 0.35 9.30 -8.71
N LEU A 48 0.91 9.36 -9.91
CA LEU A 48 2.31 9.73 -10.18
C LEU A 48 2.40 11.00 -11.01
N GLY A 49 3.60 11.56 -11.07
CA GLY A 49 3.94 12.73 -11.88
C GLY A 49 3.00 13.91 -11.62
N PRO A 50 2.63 14.67 -12.66
CA PRO A 50 1.70 15.79 -12.52
C PRO A 50 0.33 15.38 -11.96
N PHE A 51 -0.15 14.17 -12.25
CA PHE A 51 -1.45 13.70 -11.74
C PHE A 51 -1.46 13.48 -10.23
N GLY A 52 -0.30 13.14 -9.65
CA GLY A 52 -0.15 12.94 -8.20
C GLY A 52 0.39 14.16 -7.46
N PHE A 53 1.23 14.97 -8.09
CA PHE A 53 2.09 15.90 -7.36
C PHE A 53 2.15 17.32 -7.96
N MET A 54 1.37 17.62 -9.00
CA MET A 54 1.24 19.01 -9.48
C MET A 54 0.53 19.88 -8.44
N SER A 55 1.03 21.09 -8.24
CA SER A 55 0.40 22.18 -7.50
C SER A 55 0.42 23.43 -8.37
N LEU A 56 -0.61 24.27 -8.28
CA LEU A 56 -0.75 25.51 -9.06
C LEU A 56 -0.40 26.75 -8.22
N GLY A 57 0.43 26.59 -7.19
CA GLY A 57 0.86 27.69 -6.32
C GLY A 57 -0.09 27.96 -5.14
N ASP A 58 -0.97 27.02 -4.83
CA ASP A 58 -1.79 27.00 -3.63
C ASP A 58 -1.47 25.76 -2.76
N GLU A 59 -2.15 25.61 -1.64
CA GLU A 59 -1.97 24.46 -0.73
C GLU A 59 -2.53 23.14 -1.30
N ARG A 60 -3.12 23.16 -2.50
CA ARG A 60 -3.66 21.96 -3.16
C ARG A 60 -2.56 21.28 -3.98
N GLY A 61 -2.46 19.97 -3.81
CA GLY A 61 -1.40 19.14 -4.38
C GLY A 61 -1.24 17.86 -3.57
N ASN A 62 -0.11 17.18 -3.75
CA ASN A 62 0.22 15.93 -3.03
C ASN A 62 -0.89 14.88 -3.10
N TYR A 63 -1.65 14.86 -4.18
CA TYR A 63 -2.73 13.93 -4.43
C TYR A 63 -2.26 12.48 -4.38
N GLY A 64 -1.03 12.18 -4.79
CA GLY A 64 -0.41 10.87 -4.61
C GLY A 64 -0.31 10.47 -3.13
N LEU A 65 0.08 11.40 -2.24
CA LEU A 65 0.07 11.15 -0.79
C LEU A 65 -1.35 11.01 -0.23
N GLN A 66 -2.31 11.77 -0.78
CA GLN A 66 -3.71 11.62 -0.41
C GLN A 66 -4.27 10.25 -0.82
N ASP A 67 -3.85 9.70 -1.96
CA ASP A 67 -4.19 8.34 -2.38
C ASP A 67 -3.62 7.31 -1.42
N GLN A 68 -2.35 7.46 -1.01
CA GLN A 68 -1.73 6.58 -0.02
C GLN A 68 -2.49 6.60 1.32
N ARG A 69 -2.87 7.79 1.80
CA ARG A 69 -3.71 7.92 3.00
C ARG A 69 -5.08 7.26 2.82
N ALA A 70 -5.72 7.45 1.67
CA ALA A 70 -7.00 6.82 1.37
C ALA A 70 -6.90 5.29 1.36
N ALA A 71 -5.82 4.74 0.80
CA ALA A 71 -5.55 3.30 0.83
C ALA A 71 -5.36 2.78 2.26
N LEU A 72 -4.63 3.48 3.11
CA LEU A 72 -4.47 3.10 4.53
C LEU A 72 -5.82 3.11 5.28
N ASN A 73 -6.66 4.12 5.02
CA ASN A 73 -8.01 4.17 5.59
C ASN A 73 -8.86 2.98 5.10
N TRP A 74 -8.78 2.65 3.81
CA TRP A 74 -9.48 1.50 3.25
C TRP A 74 -9.02 0.19 3.90
N VAL A 75 -7.70 -0.01 4.06
CA VAL A 75 -7.15 -1.19 4.74
C VAL A 75 -7.67 -1.27 6.17
N ARG A 76 -7.61 -0.18 6.93
CA ARG A 76 -8.11 -0.13 8.32
C ARG A 76 -9.59 -0.53 8.42
N GLN A 77 -10.40 -0.14 7.44
CA GLN A 77 -11.85 -0.39 7.43
C GLN A 77 -12.23 -1.78 6.91
N HIS A 78 -11.43 -2.38 6.02
CA HIS A 78 -11.87 -3.53 5.23
C HIS A 78 -10.98 -4.77 5.30
N ILE A 79 -9.73 -4.66 5.77
CA ILE A 79 -8.77 -5.77 5.64
C ILE A 79 -9.16 -7.02 6.43
N TYR A 80 -9.99 -6.86 7.46
CA TYR A 80 -10.57 -7.97 8.19
C TYR A 80 -11.37 -8.93 7.29
N GLY A 81 -12.07 -8.41 6.28
CA GLY A 81 -12.80 -9.23 5.31
C GLY A 81 -11.91 -10.10 4.42
N PHE A 82 -10.60 -9.80 4.38
CA PHE A 82 -9.57 -10.54 3.65
C PHE A 82 -8.71 -11.42 4.57
N GLY A 83 -9.08 -11.53 5.86
CA GLY A 83 -8.35 -12.31 6.87
C GLY A 83 -7.17 -11.57 7.51
N GLY A 84 -7.02 -10.26 7.29
CA GLY A 84 -5.97 -9.45 7.89
C GLY A 84 -6.41 -8.79 9.20
N ASP A 85 -5.48 -8.59 10.13
CA ASP A 85 -5.72 -7.84 11.35
C ASP A 85 -5.55 -6.33 11.10
N PRO A 86 -6.62 -5.52 11.18
CA PRO A 86 -6.51 -4.08 10.98
C PRO A 86 -5.63 -3.40 12.05
N ASN A 87 -5.42 -4.01 13.23
CA ASN A 87 -4.59 -3.46 14.32
C ASN A 87 -3.10 -3.81 14.21
N ALA A 88 -2.76 -4.78 13.35
CA ALA A 88 -1.38 -5.20 13.10
C ALA A 88 -0.98 -4.88 11.64
N VAL A 89 -0.98 -3.58 11.32
CA VAL A 89 -0.64 -3.06 9.99
C VAL A 89 0.77 -2.48 10.00
N THR A 90 1.62 -3.00 9.12
CA THR A 90 2.96 -2.47 8.86
C THR A 90 3.00 -1.82 7.47
N ILE A 91 3.61 -0.63 7.37
CA ILE A 91 3.84 0.04 6.10
C ILE A 91 5.24 -0.31 5.60
N GLY A 92 5.32 -0.78 4.36
CA GLY A 92 6.57 -0.96 3.63
C GLY A 92 6.61 -0.07 2.40
N ALA A 93 7.82 0.28 1.96
CA ALA A 93 8.04 0.94 0.69
C ALA A 93 9.37 0.50 0.08
N SER A 94 9.48 0.50 -1.24
CA SER A 94 10.78 0.44 -1.92
C SER A 94 11.28 1.84 -2.19
N PHE A 95 12.60 2.00 -2.10
CA PHE A 95 13.30 3.16 -2.60
C PHE A 95 13.47 3.01 -4.13
N ILE A 96 14.19 3.95 -4.74
CA ILE A 96 14.46 3.94 -6.18
C ILE A 96 15.27 2.68 -6.53
N ASP A 97 14.84 1.92 -7.54
CA ASP A 97 15.74 0.99 -8.24
C ASP A 97 16.54 1.83 -9.25
N GLU A 98 17.60 2.48 -8.78
CA GLU A 98 18.57 3.11 -9.68
C GLU A 98 19.63 2.07 -10.03
N TYR A 99 19.61 1.64 -11.29
CA TYR A 99 20.86 1.21 -11.93
C TYR A 99 21.78 2.43 -11.99
N PHE A 100 22.66 2.53 -10.99
CA PHE A 100 24.02 2.99 -11.18
C PHE A 100 24.96 1.80 -11.01
#